data_AF-A0A4P6DVT6-F1
#
_entry.id   AF-A0A4P6DVT6-F1
#
_cell.length_a   1.000
_cell.length_b   1.000
_cell.length_c   1.000
_cell.angle_alpha   90.00
_cell.angle_beta   90.00
_cell.angle_gamma   90.00
#
_symmetry.space_group_name_H-M   'P 1'
#
loop_
_entity.id
_entity.type
_entity.pdbx_description
1 polymer ?
#
loop_
_entity_poly.entity_id
_entity_poly.type
_entity_poly.pdbx_seq_one_letter_code
_entity_poly.pdbx_strand_id
1 'polypeptide(L)'
;MTLVHLLVECPDQLEADMRRVYGLDTYEELKLRRMRPLSLAACAANLPDGSMVWRRLGLPNAWTMQEHLAATLVDQMNMWMWANSDPKKRGPKPKPVPRPGNTAHATSAKEGTPDGSGVTRRTRHIETRAVTVDELDRFMSQHFTTIEGG
;
A
#
# COMPACT_ATOMS: atom_id res chain seq x y z
N MET A 1 3.15 9.65 -9.11
CA MET A 1 2.86 10.41 -7.87
C MET A 1 3.08 11.89 -8.16
N THR A 2 2.07 12.73 -7.92
CA THR A 2 2.14 14.19 -8.15
C THR A 2 2.45 14.93 -6.85
N LEU A 3 3.28 15.99 -6.90
CA LEU A 3 3.63 16.82 -5.73
C LEU A 3 2.40 17.31 -4.95
N VAL A 4 1.35 17.71 -5.66
CA VAL A 4 0.09 18.17 -5.06
C VAL A 4 -0.55 17.12 -4.15
N HIS A 5 -0.50 15.84 -4.54
CA HIS A 5 -1.04 14.75 -3.73
C HIS A 5 -0.26 14.59 -2.42
N LEU A 6 1.07 14.72 -2.48
CA LEU A 6 1.92 14.61 -1.29
C LEU A 6 1.70 15.77 -0.31
N LEU A 7 1.46 16.98 -0.83
CA LEU A 7 1.14 18.15 -0.02
C LEU A 7 -0.22 18.04 0.68
N VAL A 8 -1.17 17.30 0.10
CA VAL A 8 -2.50 17.08 0.70
C VAL A 8 -2.48 15.95 1.72
N GLU A 9 -1.88 14.81 1.38
CA GLU A 9 -1.94 13.59 2.21
C GLU A 9 -0.91 13.58 3.36
N CYS A 10 0.25 14.18 3.15
CA CYS A 10 1.38 14.09 4.09
C CYS A 10 2.30 15.33 4.03
N PRO A 11 1.80 16.54 4.31
CA PRO A 11 2.60 17.77 4.24
C PRO A 11 3.79 17.75 5.20
N ASP A 12 3.57 17.39 6.47
CA ASP A 12 4.60 17.44 7.52
C ASP A 12 5.72 16.43 7.25
N GLN A 13 5.36 15.22 6.80
CA GLN A 13 6.34 14.18 6.48
C GLN A 13 7.14 14.55 5.23
N LEU A 14 6.49 15.15 4.23
CA LEU A 14 7.17 15.63 3.03
C LEU A 14 8.18 16.72 3.38
N GLU A 15 7.81 17.69 4.20
CA GLU A 15 8.72 18.75 4.63
C GLU A 15 9.91 18.19 5.41
N ALA A 16 9.66 17.30 6.37
CA ALA A 16 10.73 16.66 7.14
C ALA A 16 11.70 15.89 6.25
N ASP A 17 11.20 15.12 5.28
CA ASP A 17 12.04 14.36 4.35
C ASP A 17 12.79 15.27 3.36
N MET A 18 12.15 16.30 2.81
CA MET A 18 12.79 17.27 1.92
C MET A 18 13.92 18.02 2.62
N ARG A 19 13.69 18.40 3.87
CA ARG A 19 14.68 19.09 4.71
C ARG A 19 15.82 18.16 5.09
N ARG A 20 15.53 16.90 5.41
CA ARG A 20 16.54 15.89 5.78
C ARG A 20 17.43 15.48 4.60
N VAL A 21 16.84 15.29 3.41
CA VAL A 21 17.55 14.72 2.25
C VAL A 21 18.20 15.80 1.39
N TYR A 22 17.47 16.89 1.14
CA TYR A 22 17.90 17.94 0.21
C TYR A 22 18.23 19.26 0.91
N GLY A 23 17.95 19.40 2.22
CA GLY A 23 18.12 20.67 2.93
C GLY A 23 17.11 21.73 2.52
N LEU A 24 16.02 21.34 1.85
CA LEU A 24 15.02 22.25 1.28
C LEU A 24 13.84 22.42 2.23
N ASP A 25 13.36 23.65 2.33
CA ASP A 25 12.07 23.97 2.94
C ASP A 25 11.01 24.06 1.83
N THR A 26 10.14 23.06 1.76
CA THR A 26 9.10 22.96 0.72
C THR A 26 8.20 24.19 0.63
N TYR A 27 7.88 24.80 1.77
CA TYR A 27 6.97 25.93 1.81
C TYR A 27 7.66 27.21 1.35
N GLU A 28 8.86 27.48 1.87
CA GLU A 28 9.62 28.68 1.50
C GLU A 28 10.08 28.65 0.04
N GLU A 29 10.50 27.48 -0.48
CA GLU A 29 10.89 27.33 -1.89
C GLU A 29 9.72 27.64 -2.86
N LEU A 30 8.50 27.22 -2.50
CA LEU A 30 7.30 27.45 -3.30
C LEU A 30 6.80 28.91 -3.17
N LYS A 31 6.82 29.46 -1.96
CA LYS A 31 6.38 30.82 -1.63
C LYS A 31 7.27 31.88 -2.27
N LEU A 32 8.59 31.71 -2.15
CA LEU A 32 9.58 32.64 -2.71
C LEU A 32 9.84 32.38 -4.20
N ARG A 33 9.22 31.36 -4.80
CA ARG A 33 9.41 30.91 -6.20
C ARG A 33 10.88 30.72 -6.56
N ARG A 34 11.69 30.29 -5.58
CA ARG A 34 13.12 30.01 -5.77
C ARG A 34 13.35 28.78 -6.62
N MET A 35 12.43 27.80 -6.51
CA MET A 35 12.45 26.58 -7.30
C MET A 35 11.18 26.43 -8.13
N ARG A 36 11.32 25.87 -9.34
CA ARG A 36 10.17 25.50 -10.17
C ARG A 36 9.41 24.36 -9.50
N PRO A 37 8.06 24.38 -9.45
CA PRO A 37 7.27 23.30 -8.86
C PRO A 37 7.57 21.93 -9.46
N LEU A 38 7.93 21.88 -10.75
CA LEU A 38 8.31 20.64 -11.43
C LEU A 38 9.65 20.07 -10.91
N SER A 39 10.61 20.93 -10.58
CA SER A 39 11.87 20.50 -9.97
C SER A 39 11.64 19.98 -8.54
N LEU A 40 10.79 20.66 -7.78
CA LEU A 40 10.39 20.21 -6.44
C LEU A 40 9.65 18.88 -6.48
N ALA A 41 8.78 18.70 -7.48
CA ALA A 41 8.11 17.42 -7.73
C ALA A 41 9.11 16.31 -8.07
N ALA A 42 10.16 16.62 -8.84
CA ALA A 42 11.22 15.67 -9.14
C ALA A 42 12.02 15.28 -7.88
N CYS A 43 12.31 16.21 -6.98
CA CYS A 43 12.90 15.91 -5.68
C CYS A 43 11.98 15.02 -4.84
N ALA A 44 10.69 15.33 -4.77
CA ALA A 44 9.71 14.54 -4.01
C ALA A 44 9.59 13.11 -4.54
N ALA A 45 9.64 12.94 -5.86
CA ALA A 45 9.55 11.64 -6.51
C ALA A 45 10.80 10.77 -6.31
N ASN A 46 11.97 11.39 -6.08
CA ASN A 46 13.25 10.70 -5.91
C ASN A 46 13.71 10.63 -4.44
N LEU A 47 12.77 10.74 -3.49
CA LEU A 47 13.09 10.52 -2.08
C LEU A 47 13.60 9.09 -1.86
N PRO A 48 14.63 8.91 -1.03
CA PRO A 48 15.26 7.61 -0.80
C PRO A 48 14.29 6.62 -0.13
N ASP A 49 14.60 5.33 -0.28
CA ASP A 49 13.90 4.28 0.45
C ASP A 49 13.97 4.52 1.96
N GLY A 50 12.89 4.19 2.67
CA GLY A 50 12.79 4.45 4.10
C GLY A 50 12.27 5.84 4.47
N SER A 51 12.00 6.72 3.49
CA SER A 51 11.37 8.03 3.74
C SER A 51 10.01 7.90 4.45
N MET A 52 9.73 8.86 5.34
CA MET A 52 8.49 8.93 6.11
C MET A 52 7.27 9.07 5.20
N VAL A 53 7.42 9.78 4.07
CA VAL A 53 6.37 9.89 3.04
C VAL A 53 5.95 8.50 2.53
N TRP A 54 6.92 7.64 2.22
CA TRP A 54 6.67 6.29 1.73
C TRP A 54 6.03 5.39 2.79
N ARG A 55 6.45 5.53 4.05
CA ARG A 55 5.86 4.83 5.20
C ARG A 55 4.41 5.23 5.43
N ARG A 56 4.10 6.53 5.32
CA ARG A 56 2.74 7.04 5.47
C ARG A 56 1.80 6.52 4.39
N LEU A 57 2.29 6.43 3.14
CA LEU A 57 1.53 5.92 2.00
C LEU A 57 1.49 4.39 1.91
N GLY A 58 2.23 3.67 2.77
CA GLY A 58 2.28 2.21 2.76
C GLY A 58 2.91 1.62 1.50
N LEU A 59 3.74 2.39 0.80
CA LEU A 59 4.34 1.99 -0.47
C LEU A 59 5.51 1.01 -0.25
N PRO A 60 5.91 0.24 -1.30
CA PRO A 60 7.01 -0.74 -1.18
C PRO A 60 8.35 -0.12 -0.73
N ASN A 61 8.61 1.13 -1.10
CA ASN A 61 9.81 1.89 -0.72
C ASN A 61 9.75 2.48 0.71
N ALA A 62 8.73 2.15 1.50
CA ALA A 62 8.63 2.52 2.91
C ALA A 62 9.78 1.94 3.76
N TRP A 63 10.34 0.82 3.34
CA TRP A 63 11.46 0.17 4.00
C TRP A 63 12.75 0.31 3.21
N THR A 64 13.84 0.49 3.93
CA THR A 64 15.18 0.39 3.39
C THR A 64 15.54 -1.07 3.09
N MET A 65 16.53 -1.29 2.23
CA MET A 65 17.07 -2.63 1.97
C MET A 65 17.49 -3.35 3.26
N GLN A 66 18.08 -2.63 4.21
CA GLN A 66 18.50 -3.20 5.51
C GLN A 66 17.30 -3.70 6.32
N GLU A 67 16.18 -2.97 6.33
CA GLU A 67 14.95 -3.40 6.99
C GLU A 67 14.35 -4.64 6.30
N HIS A 68 14.38 -4.70 4.98
CA HIS A 68 13.97 -5.91 4.24
C HIS A 68 14.84 -7.13 4.57
N LEU A 69 16.15 -6.95 4.67
CA LEU A 69 17.08 -8.03 5.04
C LEU A 69 16.90 -8.47 6.49
N ALA A 70 16.75 -7.52 7.42
CA ALA A 70 16.49 -7.81 8.83
C ALA A 70 15.18 -8.60 9.02
N ALA A 71 14.10 -8.19 8.36
CA ALA A 71 12.84 -8.92 8.38
C ALA A 71 13.00 -10.35 7.83
N THR A 72 13.78 -10.52 6.76
CA THR A 72 14.06 -11.85 6.20
C THR A 72 14.84 -12.73 7.17
N LEU A 73 15.83 -12.17 7.87
CA LEU A 73 16.58 -12.90 8.89
C LEU A 73 15.67 -13.35 10.03
N VAL A 74 14.79 -12.48 10.51
CA VAL A 74 13.79 -12.82 11.54
C VAL A 74 12.85 -13.92 11.03
N ASP A 75 12.37 -13.84 9.79
CA ASP A 75 11.52 -14.86 9.17
C ASP A 75 12.23 -16.23 9.13
N GLN A 76 13.49 -16.26 8.69
CA GLN A 76 14.29 -17.48 8.63
C GLN A 76 14.56 -18.06 10.03
N MET A 77 14.86 -17.19 11.01
CA MET A 77 15.13 -17.62 12.38
C MET A 77 13.87 -18.18 13.05
N ASN A 78 12.72 -17.54 12.88
CA ASN A 78 11.44 -18.06 13.35
C ASN A 78 11.13 -19.42 12.71
N MET A 79 11.35 -19.54 11.40
CA MET A 79 11.20 -20.79 10.68
C MET A 79 12.13 -21.89 11.17
N TRP A 80 13.38 -21.55 11.47
CA TRP A 80 14.38 -22.49 12.00
C TRP A 80 14.03 -22.97 13.41
N MET A 81 13.63 -22.06 14.31
CA MET A 81 13.17 -22.42 15.66
C MET A 81 11.94 -23.33 15.61
N TRP A 82 10.99 -23.00 14.71
CA TRP A 82 9.84 -23.86 14.46
C TRP A 82 10.30 -25.22 13.93
N ALA A 83 11.16 -25.25 12.90
CA ALA A 83 11.72 -26.47 12.28
C ALA A 83 12.33 -27.45 13.28
N ASN A 84 13.07 -26.93 14.26
CA ASN A 84 13.78 -27.72 15.27
C ASN A 84 12.93 -28.07 16.50
N SER A 85 11.70 -27.56 16.61
CA SER A 85 10.80 -27.89 17.72
C SER A 85 10.21 -29.30 17.57
N ASP A 86 9.95 -29.98 18.69
CA ASP A 86 9.35 -31.32 18.74
C ASP A 86 8.08 -31.41 17.87
N PRO A 87 8.04 -32.29 16.84
CA PRO A 87 6.92 -32.34 15.89
C PRO A 87 5.55 -32.59 16.55
N LYS A 88 5.51 -33.28 17.70
CA LYS A 88 4.28 -33.58 18.44
C LYS A 88 3.75 -32.41 19.26
N LYS A 89 4.58 -31.41 19.57
CA LYS A 89 4.23 -30.24 20.41
C LYS A 89 4.34 -28.91 19.65
N ARG A 90 4.74 -28.98 18.38
CA ARG A 90 5.00 -27.82 17.55
C ARG A 90 3.69 -27.15 17.15
N GLY A 91 3.59 -25.84 17.42
CA GLY A 91 2.47 -25.00 17.03
C GLY A 91 2.41 -24.76 15.51
N PRO A 92 1.51 -23.87 15.05
CA PRO A 92 1.39 -23.54 13.63
C PRO A 92 2.69 -22.92 13.08
N LYS A 93 2.89 -23.07 11.76
CA LYS A 93 4.02 -22.45 11.04
C LYS A 93 4.02 -20.93 11.26
N PRO A 94 5.15 -20.32 11.63
CA PRO A 94 5.22 -18.88 11.82
C PRO A 94 4.93 -18.16 10.51
N LYS A 95 4.15 -17.09 10.59
CA LYS A 95 3.86 -16.22 9.46
C LYS A 95 5.02 -15.23 9.28
N PRO A 96 5.44 -14.93 8.03
CA PRO A 96 6.43 -13.90 7.78
C PRO A 96 5.99 -12.53 8.31
N VAL A 97 6.95 -11.69 8.68
CA VAL A 97 6.70 -10.31 9.08
C VAL A 97 6.01 -9.55 7.93
N PRO A 98 4.93 -8.78 8.19
CA PRO A 98 4.25 -8.04 7.15
C PRO A 98 5.18 -6.99 6.53
N ARG A 99 5.34 -7.03 5.21
CA ARG A 99 6.20 -6.12 4.45
C ARG A 99 5.36 -5.02 3.81
N PRO A 100 5.86 -3.78 3.73
CA PRO A 100 5.21 -2.73 2.96
C PRO A 100 5.01 -3.15 1.50
N GLY A 101 3.88 -2.77 0.90
CA GLY A 101 3.49 -3.20 -0.44
C GLY A 101 2.91 -4.63 -0.55
N ASN A 102 3.10 -5.50 0.46
CA ASN A 102 2.48 -6.84 0.51
C ASN A 102 1.25 -6.85 1.43
N THR A 103 0.22 -6.09 1.07
CA THR A 103 -1.05 -6.05 1.83
C THR A 103 -1.91 -7.31 1.67
N ALA A 104 -1.51 -8.28 0.84
CA ALA A 104 -2.27 -9.51 0.59
C ALA A 104 -2.36 -10.47 1.79
N HIS A 105 -1.59 -10.27 2.87
CA HIS A 105 -1.59 -11.19 4.03
C HIS A 105 -2.04 -10.56 5.36
N ALA A 106 -2.39 -9.27 5.38
CA ALA A 106 -2.80 -8.59 6.62
C ALA A 106 -4.33 -8.63 6.88
N THR A 107 -5.15 -9.00 5.89
CA THR A 107 -6.63 -8.97 5.99
C THR A 107 -7.26 -10.21 6.62
N SER A 108 -6.50 -11.24 7.04
CA SER A 108 -7.08 -12.44 7.66
C SER A 108 -6.81 -12.53 9.18
N ALA A 109 -6.74 -11.39 9.86
CA ALA A 109 -6.46 -11.38 11.30
C ALA A 109 -7.19 -10.27 12.06
N LYS A 110 -8.44 -9.94 11.70
CA LYS A 110 -9.45 -9.37 12.62
C LYS A 110 -10.87 -9.57 12.08
N GLU A 111 -11.54 -10.63 12.52
CA GLU A 111 -13.01 -10.76 12.58
C GLU A 111 -13.23 -11.87 13.62
N GLY A 112 -13.50 -11.59 14.89
CA GLY A 112 -14.69 -10.89 15.33
C GLY A 112 -15.89 -11.81 15.11
N THR A 113 -16.18 -12.68 16.07
CA THR A 113 -17.41 -13.50 16.10
C THR A 113 -18.62 -12.61 15.78
N PRO A 114 -19.39 -12.86 14.71
CA PRO A 114 -20.57 -12.06 14.44
C PRO A 114 -21.72 -12.59 15.28
N ASP A 115 -22.08 -11.82 16.30
CA ASP A 115 -23.37 -11.93 16.96
C ASP A 115 -24.47 -11.43 15.99
N GLY A 116 -25.63 -12.07 16.07
CA GLY A 116 -26.66 -12.04 15.04
C GLY A 116 -27.34 -10.68 14.89
N SER A 117 -27.31 -10.12 13.68
CA SER A 117 -28.28 -9.14 13.18
C SER A 117 -28.07 -8.94 11.68
N GLY A 118 -29.01 -9.42 10.88
CA GLY A 118 -28.87 -9.55 9.44
C GLY A 118 -28.89 -8.24 8.67
N VAL A 119 -27.85 -8.03 7.85
CA VAL A 119 -27.95 -7.50 6.48
C VAL A 119 -26.88 -8.21 5.64
N THR A 120 -27.27 -9.22 4.88
CA THR A 120 -26.35 -9.94 3.97
C THR A 120 -26.03 -9.05 2.78
N ARG A 121 -24.89 -8.34 2.83
CA ARG A 121 -24.33 -7.64 1.67
C ARG A 121 -23.87 -8.69 0.66
N ARG A 122 -24.69 -8.97 -0.35
CA ARG A 122 -24.34 -9.86 -1.47
C ARG A 122 -23.19 -9.23 -2.28
N THR A 123 -21.96 -9.59 -1.96
CA THR A 123 -20.81 -9.33 -2.83
C THR A 123 -20.93 -10.23 -4.05
N ARG A 124 -21.17 -9.64 -5.23
CA ARG A 124 -21.19 -10.39 -6.49
C ARG A 124 -19.74 -10.73 -6.85
N HIS A 125 -19.44 -12.02 -6.94
CA HIS A 125 -18.18 -12.50 -7.49
C HIS A 125 -18.21 -12.28 -9.00
N ILE A 126 -17.28 -11.47 -9.53
CA ILE A 126 -17.16 -11.21 -10.97
C ILE A 126 -16.12 -12.18 -11.52
N GLU A 127 -16.56 -13.20 -12.24
CA GLU A 127 -15.66 -14.11 -12.96
C GLU A 127 -15.23 -13.47 -14.30
N THR A 128 -13.92 -13.44 -14.55
CA THR A 128 -13.38 -12.98 -15.83
C THR A 128 -13.42 -14.12 -16.84
N ARG A 129 -14.19 -13.95 -17.92
CA ARG A 129 -14.29 -14.93 -19.02
C ARG A 129 -13.82 -14.27 -20.31
N ALA A 130 -13.15 -15.04 -21.17
CA ALA A 130 -12.79 -14.58 -22.51
C ALA A 130 -14.06 -14.40 -23.35
N VAL A 131 -14.26 -13.20 -23.90
CA VAL A 131 -15.41 -12.80 -24.72
C VAL A 131 -14.93 -12.62 -26.17
N THR A 132 -15.73 -13.04 -27.13
CA THR A 132 -15.43 -12.85 -28.56
C THR A 132 -15.66 -11.39 -28.98
N VAL A 133 -15.03 -10.96 -30.09
CA VAL A 133 -15.11 -9.54 -30.52
C VAL A 133 -16.55 -9.12 -30.84
N ASP A 134 -17.35 -10.01 -31.44
CA ASP A 134 -18.75 -9.72 -31.77
C ASP A 134 -19.64 -9.57 -30.52
N GLU A 135 -19.36 -10.34 -29.47
CA GLU A 135 -20.05 -10.24 -28.18
C GLU A 135 -19.69 -8.94 -27.45
N LEU A 136 -18.43 -8.49 -27.57
CA LEU A 136 -17.97 -7.22 -27.01
C LEU A 136 -18.65 -6.03 -27.70
N ASP A 137 -18.73 -6.04 -29.03
CA ASP A 137 -19.35 -4.94 -29.78
C ASP A 137 -20.86 -4.83 -29.48
N ARG A 138 -21.53 -5.98 -29.39
CA ARG A 138 -22.93 -6.05 -28.93
C ARG A 138 -23.10 -5.50 -27.53
N PHE A 139 -22.19 -5.79 -26.60
CA PHE A 139 -22.25 -5.27 -25.24
C PHE A 139 -22.06 -3.76 -25.18
N MET A 140 -21.10 -3.23 -25.94
CA MET A 140 -20.81 -1.79 -25.98
C MET A 140 -21.93 -0.96 -26.61
N SER A 141 -22.77 -1.58 -27.46
CA SER A 141 -23.96 -0.95 -28.03
C SER A 141 -25.14 -0.80 -27.06
N GLN A 142 -25.07 -1.39 -25.86
CA GLN A 142 -26.15 -1.30 -24.87
C GLN A 142 -26.06 -0.01 -24.05
N HIS A 143 -27.20 0.66 -23.88
CA HIS A 143 -27.32 1.83 -23.02
C HIS A 143 -27.52 1.41 -21.56
N PHE A 144 -26.60 1.83 -20.68
CA PHE A 144 -26.72 1.62 -19.25
C PHE A 144 -27.58 2.72 -18.63
N THR A 145 -28.64 2.34 -17.93
CA THR A 145 -29.43 3.26 -17.11
C THR A 145 -28.96 3.18 -15.67
N THR A 146 -28.50 4.30 -15.11
CA THR A 146 -28.23 4.42 -13.67
C THR A 146 -29.55 4.32 -12.91
N ILE A 147 -29.67 3.30 -12.08
CA ILE A 147 -30.74 3.21 -11.08
C ILE A 147 -30.31 4.09 -9.90
N GLU A 148 -30.87 5.30 -9.81
CA GLU A 148 -30.77 6.11 -8.59
C GLU A 148 -31.59 5.42 -7.50
N GLY A 149 -30.91 4.71 -6.60
CA GLY A 149 -31.52 4.09 -5.42
C GLY A 149 -31.79 5.17 -4.36
N GLY A 150 -33.05 5.25 -3.92
CA GLY A 150 -33.49 6.07 -2.77
C GLY A 150 -33.19 5.45 -1.42
#